data_AF-A0A8J4SHH1-F1
#
_entry.id   AF-A0A8J4SHH1-F1
#
_cell.length_a   1.000
_cell.length_b   1.000
_cell.length_c   1.000
_cell.angle_alpha   90.00
_cell.angle_beta   90.00
_cell.angle_gamma   90.00
#
_symmetry.space_group_name_H-M   'P 1'
#
loop_
_entity.id
_entity.type
_entity.pdbx_description
1 polymer ?
#
loop_
_entity_poly.entity_id
_entity_poly.type
_entity_poly.pdbx_seq_one_letter_code
_entity_poly.pdbx_strand_id
1 'polypeptide(L)'
;MATRNDNRIFQSGRVFMKQDGCAMWRPIEIKLESSELPSSSPKFVAVEAGHLAAYALDDQGHLYSWGTQIFGQLGHGEVLEEDSFCSKDPSGGGIETNADDEGSDEANFAEDKQEQVLEVEEEGEEKDEENGEPPPKIVIVEKMPKLVEGLAGHPIVKISAGNHFVVAISTSGAVFSWGRGCFGQLGNGGVADVSTPARVEALANYIAIDIGAGAIKVAAGADHSLVLCGVGVLTFLYAFGDNRLGQLGIASHADHVDMPSFVDEFVNVHIAAIGAGTQYSAALTGDGEMFTWGDARYGKSCRADGRTTYVPWKIDLPNIIPSSSFITQLSVGMHHTLAQLRISTLNILQGGL
;
A
#
# COMPACT_ATOMS: atom_id res chain seq x y z
N MET A 1 3.13 10.60 -13.63
CA MET A 1 3.14 12.06 -13.35
C MET A 1 1.92 12.70 -14.02
N ALA A 2 1.13 13.49 -13.29
CA ALA A 2 -0.03 14.20 -13.83
C ALA A 2 0.27 15.70 -13.91
N THR A 3 -0.07 16.34 -15.04
CA THR A 3 0.12 17.79 -15.21
C THR A 3 -1.21 18.53 -15.00
N ARG A 4 -1.20 19.54 -14.12
CA ARG A 4 -2.40 20.25 -13.63
C ARG A 4 -3.20 20.97 -14.74
N ASN A 5 -2.57 21.23 -15.89
CA ASN A 5 -3.14 22.05 -16.96
C ASN A 5 -3.60 21.27 -18.20
N ASP A 6 -3.02 20.10 -18.47
CA ASP A 6 -3.27 19.39 -19.75
C ASP A 6 -4.01 18.07 -19.59
N ASN A 7 -4.26 17.63 -18.35
CA ASN A 7 -5.01 16.39 -18.07
C ASN A 7 -4.38 15.12 -18.70
N ARG A 8 -3.05 15.15 -18.86
CA ARG A 8 -2.27 14.06 -19.46
C ARG A 8 -1.60 13.25 -18.37
N ILE A 9 -1.72 11.93 -18.47
CA ILE A 9 -1.00 10.99 -17.61
C ILE A 9 0.19 10.45 -18.40
N PHE A 10 1.37 10.53 -17.77
CA PHE A 10 2.57 9.89 -18.29
C PHE A 10 2.99 8.75 -17.38
N GLN A 11 3.24 7.59 -18.00
CA GLN A 11 3.77 6.38 -17.38
C GLN A 11 5.23 6.17 -17.80
N SER A 12 6.05 5.76 -16.83
CA SER A 12 7.39 5.24 -17.06
C SER A 12 7.65 4.13 -16.04
N GLY A 13 8.59 3.24 -16.32
CA GLY A 13 8.85 2.05 -15.52
C GLY A 13 8.06 0.83 -16.00
N ARG A 14 8.11 -0.23 -15.18
CA ARG A 14 7.49 -1.52 -15.47
C ARG A 14 6.12 -1.58 -14.80
N VAL A 15 5.07 -1.63 -15.62
CA VAL A 15 3.67 -1.83 -15.17
C VAL A 15 3.11 -3.15 -15.69
N PHE A 16 3.73 -3.73 -16.72
CA PHE A 16 3.34 -5.02 -17.28
C PHE A 16 4.39 -6.10 -17.00
N MET A 17 3.95 -7.35 -16.81
CA MET A 17 4.89 -8.48 -16.67
C MET A 17 5.79 -8.60 -17.91
N LYS A 18 5.23 -8.44 -19.10
CA LYS A 18 5.97 -8.36 -20.35
C LYS A 18 5.92 -6.92 -20.86
N GLN A 19 7.05 -6.23 -20.86
CA GLN A 19 7.16 -4.86 -21.36
C GLN A 19 8.51 -4.67 -22.03
N ASP A 20 8.52 -4.08 -23.22
CA ASP A 20 9.75 -3.87 -23.98
C ASP A 20 10.76 -3.01 -23.19
N GLY A 21 11.96 -3.56 -22.98
CA GLY A 21 12.99 -2.99 -22.11
C GLY A 21 13.53 -1.61 -22.55
N CYS A 22 13.28 -1.19 -23.79
CA CYS A 22 13.63 0.15 -24.27
C CYS A 22 12.52 1.20 -24.02
N ALA A 23 11.26 0.77 -23.90
CA ALA A 23 10.11 1.65 -23.71
C ALA A 23 9.90 2.02 -22.23
N MET A 24 10.41 1.21 -21.28
CA MET A 24 10.27 1.44 -19.84
C MET A 24 10.93 2.74 -19.34
N TRP A 25 12.02 3.20 -19.97
CA TRP A 25 12.79 4.35 -19.52
C TRP A 25 12.31 5.69 -20.07
N ARG A 26 11.34 5.67 -20.98
CA ARG A 26 10.77 6.89 -21.59
C ARG A 26 9.34 7.09 -21.08
N PRO A 27 8.98 8.29 -20.61
CA PRO A 27 7.61 8.62 -20.31
C PRO A 27 6.73 8.47 -21.56
N ILE A 28 5.74 7.59 -21.51
CA ILE A 28 4.72 7.39 -22.54
C ILE A 28 3.43 8.02 -22.03
N GLU A 29 2.77 8.81 -22.88
CA GLU A 29 1.43 9.33 -22.59
C GLU A 29 0.42 8.19 -22.68
N ILE A 30 -0.34 8.00 -21.60
CA ILE A 30 -1.45 7.08 -21.56
C ILE A 30 -2.70 7.82 -22.00
N LYS A 31 -3.39 7.28 -23.01
CA LYS A 31 -4.67 7.81 -23.46
C LYS A 31 -5.80 7.05 -22.78
N LEU A 32 -6.96 7.68 -22.66
CA LEU A 32 -8.19 7.01 -22.27
C LEU A 32 -8.87 6.47 -23.53
N GLU A 33 -9.49 5.30 -23.41
CA GLU A 33 -10.31 4.76 -24.48
C GLU A 33 -11.64 5.52 -24.55
N SER A 34 -12.03 5.96 -25.75
CA SER A 34 -13.14 6.90 -25.93
C SER A 34 -14.51 6.36 -25.50
N SER A 35 -14.66 5.03 -25.42
CA SER A 35 -15.88 4.33 -24.99
C SER A 35 -16.11 4.38 -23.48
N GLU A 36 -15.08 4.64 -22.67
CA GLU A 36 -15.15 4.63 -21.20
C GLU A 36 -15.13 6.03 -20.59
N LEU A 37 -15.22 7.06 -21.43
CA LEU A 37 -15.24 8.43 -20.95
C LEU A 37 -16.61 8.78 -20.36
N PRO A 38 -16.68 9.29 -19.12
CA PRO A 38 -17.90 9.93 -18.64
C PRO A 38 -18.29 11.10 -19.56
N SER A 39 -19.54 11.56 -19.45
CA SER A 39 -20.14 12.58 -20.35
C SER A 39 -19.31 13.87 -20.53
N SER A 40 -18.38 14.16 -19.62
CA SER A 40 -17.31 15.15 -19.73
C SER A 40 -15.94 14.48 -19.68
N SER A 41 -14.96 14.99 -20.44
CA SER A 41 -13.57 14.50 -20.37
C SER A 41 -13.07 14.53 -18.91
N PRO A 42 -12.68 13.38 -18.32
CA PRO A 42 -12.37 13.26 -16.90
C PRO A 42 -11.08 14.02 -16.59
N LYS A 43 -11.06 14.86 -15.55
CA LYS A 43 -9.86 15.62 -15.18
C LYS A 43 -9.10 14.94 -14.06
N PHE A 44 -7.97 14.33 -14.35
CA PHE A 44 -7.14 13.64 -13.37
C PHE A 44 -6.49 14.57 -12.35
N VAL A 45 -6.70 14.27 -11.07
CA VAL A 45 -6.22 15.04 -9.93
C VAL A 45 -5.18 14.29 -9.11
N ALA A 46 -5.17 12.95 -9.17
CA ALA A 46 -4.18 12.11 -8.49
C ALA A 46 -3.85 10.86 -9.32
N VAL A 47 -2.64 10.34 -9.10
CA VAL A 47 -2.17 9.07 -9.66
C VAL A 47 -1.42 8.30 -8.57
N GLU A 48 -1.57 6.99 -8.56
CA GLU A 48 -0.90 6.08 -7.63
C GLU A 48 -0.32 4.90 -8.42
N ALA A 49 0.85 4.42 -8.02
CA ALA A 49 1.48 3.26 -8.63
C ALA A 49 1.53 2.11 -7.63
N GLY A 50 0.99 0.95 -8.02
CA GLY A 50 1.13 -0.31 -7.30
C GLY A 50 2.15 -1.24 -7.98
N HIS A 51 2.25 -2.49 -7.51
CA HIS A 51 3.11 -3.48 -8.16
C HIS A 51 2.42 -4.06 -9.41
N LEU A 52 2.96 -3.72 -10.59
CA LEU A 52 2.39 -4.07 -11.90
C LEU A 52 0.97 -3.51 -12.13
N ALA A 53 0.60 -2.45 -11.44
CA ALA A 53 -0.67 -1.76 -11.61
C ALA A 53 -0.48 -0.26 -11.42
N ALA A 54 -1.31 0.53 -12.06
CA ALA A 54 -1.36 1.97 -11.89
C ALA A 54 -2.81 2.43 -11.82
N TYR A 55 -3.00 3.52 -11.09
CA TYR A 55 -4.32 4.05 -10.76
C TYR A 55 -4.34 5.56 -11.01
N ALA A 56 -5.49 6.06 -11.43
CA ALA A 56 -5.74 7.48 -11.61
C ALA A 56 -7.11 7.87 -11.09
N LEU A 57 -7.18 9.01 -10.40
CA LEU A 57 -8.40 9.56 -9.85
C LEU A 57 -8.75 10.85 -10.58
N ASP A 58 -10.00 10.98 -11.02
CA ASP A 58 -10.50 12.23 -11.61
C ASP A 58 -11.09 13.20 -10.56
N ASP A 59 -11.44 14.41 -10.99
CA ASP A 59 -12.00 15.46 -10.14
C ASP A 59 -13.45 15.21 -9.70
N GLN A 60 -14.11 14.19 -10.25
CA GLN A 60 -15.42 13.71 -9.85
C GLN A 60 -15.33 12.52 -8.88
N GLY A 61 -14.14 11.99 -8.64
CA GLY A 61 -13.90 10.83 -7.78
C GLY A 61 -14.04 9.49 -8.48
N HIS A 62 -14.03 9.42 -9.81
CA HIS A 62 -13.95 8.16 -10.53
C HIS A 62 -12.52 7.62 -10.51
N LEU A 63 -12.39 6.34 -10.17
CA LEU A 63 -11.13 5.63 -10.12
C LEU A 63 -10.93 4.82 -11.40
N TYR A 64 -9.78 4.99 -12.03
CA TYR A 64 -9.35 4.22 -13.20
C TYR A 64 -8.12 3.40 -12.84
N SER A 65 -8.03 2.19 -13.40
CA SER A 65 -6.91 1.27 -13.18
C SER A 65 -6.45 0.63 -14.48
N TRP A 66 -5.16 0.33 -14.56
CA TRP A 66 -4.56 -0.39 -15.67
C TRP A 66 -3.27 -1.10 -15.23
N GLY A 67 -2.85 -2.11 -15.97
CA GLY A 67 -1.67 -2.91 -15.67
C GLY A 67 -1.93 -4.40 -15.82
N THR A 68 -1.15 -5.19 -15.10
CA THR A 68 -1.31 -6.65 -15.05
C THR A 68 -2.15 -7.04 -13.84
N GLN A 69 -3.22 -7.77 -14.08
CA GLN A 69 -4.08 -8.36 -13.05
C GLN A 69 -3.65 -9.78 -12.73
N ILE A 70 -3.39 -10.03 -11.45
CA ILE A 70 -2.95 -11.33 -10.93
C ILE A 70 -3.87 -11.79 -9.80
N PHE A 71 -4.28 -10.87 -8.92
CA PHE A 71 -5.11 -11.13 -7.74
C PHE A 71 -6.38 -10.27 -7.74
N GLY A 72 -6.77 -9.75 -8.91
CA GLY A 72 -7.91 -8.84 -9.03
C GLY A 72 -7.62 -7.40 -8.58
N GLN A 73 -6.36 -6.99 -8.46
CA GLN A 73 -5.97 -5.66 -7.98
C GLN A 73 -6.48 -4.49 -8.82
N LEU A 74 -6.83 -4.72 -10.10
CA LEU A 74 -7.44 -3.68 -10.93
C LEU A 74 -8.93 -3.48 -10.60
N GLY A 75 -9.59 -4.41 -9.90
CA GLY A 75 -10.95 -4.19 -9.41
C GLY A 75 -12.07 -4.40 -10.45
N HIS A 76 -11.77 -5.02 -11.60
CA HIS A 76 -12.75 -5.24 -12.69
C HIS A 76 -13.50 -6.58 -12.59
N GLY A 77 -13.30 -7.36 -11.52
CA GLY A 77 -14.09 -8.57 -11.24
C GLY A 77 -13.72 -9.83 -12.01
N GLU A 78 -12.76 -9.77 -12.94
CA GLU A 78 -12.31 -10.93 -13.71
C GLU A 78 -11.41 -11.84 -12.84
N VAL A 79 -11.96 -12.96 -12.40
CA VAL A 79 -11.26 -13.95 -11.56
C VAL A 79 -10.42 -14.85 -12.46
N LEU A 80 -9.11 -14.91 -12.20
CA LEU A 80 -8.26 -15.98 -12.71
C LEU A 80 -8.54 -17.23 -11.88
N GLU A 81 -8.67 -18.39 -12.52
CA GLU A 81 -9.00 -19.66 -11.88
C GLU A 81 -8.17 -19.95 -10.62
N GLU A 82 -8.81 -20.67 -9.68
CA GLU A 82 -8.45 -20.90 -8.29
C GLU A 82 -7.02 -21.41 -8.05
N ASP A 83 -6.03 -20.54 -8.11
CA ASP A 83 -4.75 -20.77 -7.42
C ASP A 83 -4.47 -19.58 -6.51
N SER A 84 -5.20 -19.56 -5.39
CA SER A 84 -4.88 -18.73 -4.21
C SER A 84 -3.46 -19.10 -3.77
N PHE A 85 -2.47 -18.35 -4.25
CA PHE A 85 -1.08 -18.38 -3.78
C PHE A 85 -0.98 -17.69 -2.41
N CYS A 86 -1.79 -18.16 -1.46
CA CYS A 86 -1.44 -18.06 -0.06
C CYS A 86 -0.40 -19.16 0.13
N SER A 87 0.88 -18.78 0.02
CA SER A 87 2.01 -19.69 0.17
C SER A 87 1.73 -20.65 1.31
N LYS A 88 1.82 -21.96 1.04
CA LYS A 88 1.90 -22.95 2.13
C LYS A 88 2.98 -22.47 3.08
N ASP A 89 2.51 -22.09 4.24
CA ASP A 89 3.20 -21.84 5.49
C ASP A 89 4.72 -22.20 5.49
N PRO A 90 5.64 -21.23 5.70
CA PRO A 90 7.02 -21.55 6.03
C PRO A 90 7.20 -21.99 7.49
N SER A 91 6.12 -22.35 8.22
CA SER A 91 6.11 -22.77 9.63
C SER A 91 6.92 -24.03 9.99
N GLY A 92 7.85 -24.48 9.13
CA GLY A 92 8.82 -25.53 9.44
C GLY A 92 10.17 -25.04 9.96
N GLY A 93 10.47 -23.74 9.92
CA GLY A 93 11.77 -23.20 10.33
C GLY A 93 11.63 -22.23 11.49
N GLY A 94 11.73 -22.73 12.73
CA GLY A 94 11.85 -21.87 13.90
C GLY A 94 13.00 -20.87 13.70
N ILE A 95 12.69 -19.58 13.73
CA ILE A 95 13.71 -18.54 13.87
C ILE A 95 14.17 -18.61 15.32
N GLU A 96 15.16 -19.47 15.59
CA GLU A 96 15.92 -19.37 16.84
C GLU A 96 16.63 -18.03 16.83
N THR A 97 16.20 -17.17 17.76
CA THR A 97 16.86 -15.90 18.06
C THR A 97 18.21 -16.21 18.72
N ASN A 98 19.26 -16.35 17.93
CA ASN A 98 20.61 -16.19 18.45
C ASN A 98 21.04 -14.75 18.20
N ALA A 99 21.15 -14.02 19.30
CA ALA A 99 21.97 -12.83 19.40
C ALA A 99 23.41 -13.20 18.97
N ASP A 100 24.08 -12.25 18.34
CA ASP A 100 25.48 -12.28 17.95
C ASP A 100 25.79 -13.01 16.63
N ASP A 101 25.53 -12.37 15.49
CA ASP A 101 26.40 -12.54 14.32
C ASP A 101 26.46 -11.25 13.46
N GLU A 102 27.62 -10.61 13.47
CA GLU A 102 28.01 -9.62 12.47
C GLU A 102 28.50 -10.38 11.24
N GLY A 103 27.58 -10.77 10.36
CA GLY A 103 27.94 -11.52 9.17
C GLY A 103 26.77 -11.64 8.22
N SER A 104 27.05 -11.42 6.95
CA SER A 104 26.17 -11.61 5.80
C SER A 104 25.33 -12.89 5.87
N ASP A 105 24.03 -12.77 6.14
CA ASP A 105 23.05 -13.80 5.80
C ASP A 105 21.91 -13.14 5.03
N GLU A 106 22.15 -13.01 3.71
CA GLU A 106 21.06 -13.04 2.76
C GLU A 106 20.26 -14.29 3.05
N ALA A 107 19.01 -14.12 3.51
CA ALA A 107 18.07 -15.20 3.51
C ALA A 107 17.90 -15.65 2.04
N ASN A 108 18.62 -16.72 1.69
CA ASN A 108 18.47 -17.48 0.46
C ASN A 108 17.07 -18.08 0.43
N PHE A 109 16.07 -17.24 0.16
CA PHE A 109 14.79 -17.69 -0.33
C PHE A 109 15.01 -18.03 -1.80
N ALA A 110 14.90 -19.32 -2.09
CA ALA A 110 15.03 -19.87 -3.42
C ALA A 110 14.31 -18.98 -4.45
N GLU A 111 15.05 -18.60 -5.50
CA GLU A 111 14.46 -18.08 -6.73
C GLU A 111 13.48 -19.15 -7.24
N ASP A 112 12.21 -19.03 -6.87
CA ASP A 112 11.17 -19.83 -7.49
C ASP A 112 11.10 -19.39 -8.96
N LYS A 113 11.42 -20.38 -9.79
CA LYS A 113 11.50 -20.42 -11.25
C LYS A 113 10.82 -19.25 -11.97
N GLN A 114 11.52 -18.67 -12.94
CA GLN A 114 10.91 -17.86 -14.00
C GLN A 114 9.72 -18.63 -14.60
N GLU A 115 8.51 -18.33 -14.13
CA GLU A 115 7.29 -18.81 -14.75
C GLU A 115 7.24 -18.22 -16.16
N GLN A 116 7.40 -19.09 -17.17
CA GLN A 116 7.10 -18.74 -18.55
C GLN A 116 5.59 -18.60 -18.67
N VAL A 117 5.10 -17.38 -18.53
CA VAL A 117 3.68 -17.06 -18.76
C VAL A 117 3.54 -16.57 -20.20
N LEU A 118 2.82 -17.34 -21.01
CA LEU A 118 2.40 -16.95 -22.36
C LEU A 118 1.21 -15.99 -22.24
N GLU A 119 1.35 -14.78 -22.79
CA GLU A 119 0.21 -13.88 -23.02
C GLU A 119 -0.71 -14.57 -24.03
N VAL A 120 -1.88 -15.00 -23.58
CA VAL A 120 -2.94 -15.41 -24.50
C VAL A 120 -3.70 -14.12 -24.84
N GLU A 121 -3.32 -13.49 -25.95
CA GLU A 121 -4.30 -12.75 -26.74
C GLU A 121 -5.37 -13.78 -27.15
N GLU A 122 -6.67 -13.46 -27.01
CA GLU A 122 -7.76 -14.37 -27.36
C GLU A 122 -7.58 -14.93 -28.78
N GLU A 123 -6.94 -16.09 -28.91
CA GLU A 123 -7.11 -17.01 -30.01
C GLU A 123 -7.12 -18.41 -29.42
N GLY A 124 -8.32 -18.92 -29.22
CA GLY A 124 -8.53 -20.27 -28.73
C GLY A 124 -7.91 -21.27 -29.69
N GLU A 125 -7.12 -22.19 -29.16
CA GLU A 125 -6.96 -23.54 -29.68
C GLU A 125 -6.41 -24.42 -28.54
N GLU A 126 -7.24 -25.34 -28.05
CA GLU A 126 -6.80 -26.46 -27.22
C GLU A 126 -5.75 -27.26 -27.99
N LYS A 127 -4.55 -27.43 -27.44
CA LYS A 127 -3.58 -28.41 -27.93
C LYS A 127 -3.19 -29.37 -26.83
N ASP A 128 -3.69 -30.58 -27.04
CA ASP A 128 -3.31 -31.91 -26.56
C ASP A 128 -2.25 -32.02 -25.46
N GLU A 129 -2.69 -32.66 -24.37
CA GLU A 129 -1.93 -33.18 -23.25
C GLU A 129 -0.83 -34.17 -23.70
N GLU A 130 0.45 -33.84 -23.55
CA GLU A 130 1.50 -34.88 -23.45
C GLU A 130 2.71 -34.55 -22.56
N ASN A 131 2.81 -33.36 -21.97
CA ASN A 131 3.84 -33.06 -20.97
C ASN A 131 3.18 -32.42 -19.76
N GLY A 132 3.35 -32.99 -18.57
CA GLY A 132 2.74 -32.54 -17.31
C GLY A 132 3.22 -31.18 -16.80
N GLU A 133 3.35 -30.19 -17.68
CA GLU A 133 3.43 -28.78 -17.31
C GLU A 133 2.01 -28.29 -17.00
N PRO A 134 1.81 -27.57 -15.88
CA PRO A 134 0.50 -27.00 -15.55
C PRO A 134 0.04 -26.08 -16.69
N PRO A 135 -1.28 -25.98 -16.96
CA PRO A 135 -1.80 -25.13 -18.01
C PRO A 135 -1.31 -23.68 -17.82
N PRO A 136 -1.06 -22.94 -18.92
CA PRO A 136 -0.58 -21.56 -18.84
C PRO A 136 -1.60 -20.70 -18.08
N LYS A 137 -1.13 -20.02 -17.03
CA LYS A 137 -1.95 -19.11 -16.24
C LYS A 137 -2.41 -17.95 -17.11
N ILE A 138 -3.73 -17.82 -17.29
CA ILE A 138 -4.31 -16.64 -17.94
C ILE A 138 -3.93 -15.43 -17.08
N VAL A 139 -3.35 -14.40 -17.68
CA VAL A 139 -3.01 -13.15 -17.01
C VAL A 139 -3.69 -12.03 -17.77
N ILE A 140 -4.62 -11.35 -17.10
CA ILE A 140 -5.34 -10.23 -17.70
C ILE A 140 -4.43 -9.01 -17.71
N VAL A 141 -4.34 -8.34 -18.85
CA VAL A 141 -3.52 -7.14 -19.03
C VAL A 141 -4.39 -6.01 -19.57
N GLU A 142 -4.65 -5.04 -18.71
CA GLU A 142 -5.34 -3.81 -19.08
C GLU A 142 -4.30 -2.79 -19.52
N LYS A 143 -4.17 -2.58 -20.83
CA LYS A 143 -3.14 -1.67 -21.39
C LYS A 143 -3.53 -0.19 -21.26
N MET A 144 -4.80 0.09 -20.99
CA MET A 144 -5.40 1.42 -20.96
C MET A 144 -6.18 1.62 -19.65
N PRO A 145 -6.31 2.86 -19.13
CA PRO A 145 -7.07 3.12 -17.91
C PRO A 145 -8.53 2.75 -18.12
N LYS A 146 -8.99 1.78 -17.34
CA LYS A 146 -10.36 1.28 -17.34
C LYS A 146 -11.09 1.74 -16.08
N LEU A 147 -12.36 2.12 -16.21
CA LEU A 147 -13.15 2.57 -15.06
C LEU A 147 -13.39 1.42 -14.08
N VAL A 148 -13.17 1.66 -12.79
CA VAL A 148 -13.46 0.69 -11.73
C VAL A 148 -14.95 0.77 -11.35
N GLU A 149 -15.79 0.12 -12.15
CA GLU A 149 -17.26 0.16 -12.03
C GLU A 149 -17.79 -0.31 -10.66
N GLY A 150 -17.04 -1.16 -9.94
CA GLY A 150 -17.40 -1.59 -8.58
C GLY A 150 -17.48 -0.45 -7.56
N LEU A 151 -16.97 0.73 -7.88
CA LEU A 151 -17.04 1.95 -7.06
C LEU A 151 -18.11 2.95 -7.54
N ALA A 152 -18.95 2.57 -8.51
CA ALA A 152 -20.03 3.41 -8.98
C ALA A 152 -20.94 3.85 -7.81
N GLY A 153 -21.20 5.16 -7.72
CA GLY A 153 -21.97 5.75 -6.62
C GLY A 153 -21.17 6.04 -5.34
N HIS A 154 -19.88 5.70 -5.32
CA HIS A 154 -18.96 5.97 -4.21
C HIS A 154 -17.75 6.79 -4.68
N PRO A 155 -17.91 8.11 -4.93
CA PRO A 155 -16.81 8.96 -5.39
C PRO A 155 -15.60 8.86 -4.47
N ILE A 156 -14.43 8.55 -5.01
CA ILE A 156 -13.18 8.33 -4.27
C ILE A 156 -12.43 9.65 -4.07
N VAL A 157 -11.80 9.80 -2.91
CA VAL A 157 -10.98 10.98 -2.56
C VAL A 157 -9.52 10.64 -2.29
N LYS A 158 -9.24 9.38 -1.93
CA LYS A 158 -7.89 8.91 -1.63
C LYS A 158 -7.77 7.42 -1.96
N ILE A 159 -6.60 7.03 -2.43
CA ILE A 159 -6.22 5.65 -2.70
C ILE A 159 -4.82 5.41 -2.14
N SER A 160 -4.53 4.16 -1.78
CA SER A 160 -3.18 3.70 -1.50
C SER A 160 -3.05 2.28 -2.05
N ALA A 161 -2.03 2.06 -2.87
CA ALA A 161 -1.79 0.78 -3.52
C ALA A 161 -0.65 0.03 -2.80
N GLY A 162 -0.94 -1.20 -2.37
CA GLY A 162 0.09 -2.14 -1.93
C GLY A 162 0.75 -2.84 -3.11
N ASN A 163 1.28 -4.04 -2.91
CA ASN A 163 1.76 -4.81 -4.06
C ASN A 163 0.59 -5.23 -4.95
N HIS A 164 -0.28 -6.06 -4.41
CA HIS A 164 -1.34 -6.71 -5.17
C HIS A 164 -2.71 -6.42 -4.61
N PHE A 165 -2.84 -5.39 -3.79
CA PHE A 165 -4.11 -4.97 -3.21
C PHE A 165 -4.16 -3.45 -3.15
N VAL A 166 -5.37 -2.93 -2.98
CA VAL A 166 -5.67 -1.50 -2.94
C VAL A 166 -6.61 -1.24 -1.78
N VAL A 167 -6.40 -0.09 -1.13
CA VAL A 167 -7.39 0.51 -0.22
C VAL A 167 -7.77 1.90 -0.74
N ALA A 168 -9.04 2.26 -0.58
CA ALA A 168 -9.57 3.54 -1.04
C ALA A 168 -10.53 4.14 -0.01
N ILE A 169 -10.58 5.47 0.04
CA ILE A 169 -11.55 6.24 0.82
C ILE A 169 -12.50 6.95 -0.15
N SER A 170 -13.81 6.80 0.08
CA SER A 170 -14.83 7.59 -0.62
C SER A 170 -15.05 8.96 0.03
N THR A 171 -15.69 9.89 -0.67
CA THR A 171 -16.15 11.20 -0.17
C THR A 171 -16.99 11.12 1.10
N SER A 172 -17.68 9.98 1.31
CA SER A 172 -18.45 9.71 2.53
C SER A 172 -17.60 9.26 3.73
N GLY A 173 -16.30 9.04 3.53
CA GLY A 173 -15.41 8.43 4.53
C GLY A 173 -15.47 6.91 4.60
N ALA A 174 -16.29 6.25 3.76
CA ALA A 174 -16.31 4.79 3.68
C ALA A 174 -15.03 4.25 3.05
N VAL A 175 -14.53 3.14 3.61
CA VAL A 175 -13.30 2.45 3.20
C VAL A 175 -13.64 1.27 2.31
N PHE A 176 -12.94 1.14 1.20
CA PHE A 176 -13.01 0.01 0.28
C PHE A 176 -11.65 -0.66 0.16
N SER A 177 -11.63 -1.98 0.00
CA SER A 177 -10.43 -2.77 -0.24
C SER A 177 -10.68 -3.88 -1.27
N TRP A 178 -9.67 -4.21 -2.06
CA TRP A 178 -9.70 -5.31 -3.03
C TRP A 178 -8.28 -5.70 -3.46
N GLY A 179 -8.17 -6.82 -4.18
CA GLY A 179 -6.94 -7.47 -4.60
C GLY A 179 -6.60 -8.66 -3.72
N ARG A 180 -5.31 -8.85 -3.46
CA ARG A 180 -4.78 -9.98 -2.68
C ARG A 180 -5.19 -9.90 -1.20
N GLY A 181 -5.67 -11.01 -0.65
CA GLY A 181 -6.18 -11.11 0.72
C GLY A 181 -5.37 -11.99 1.68
N CYS A 182 -4.36 -12.73 1.22
CA CYS A 182 -3.74 -13.84 1.97
C CYS A 182 -3.26 -13.58 3.42
N PHE A 183 -3.01 -12.34 3.80
CA PHE A 183 -2.57 -11.96 5.15
C PHE A 183 -3.60 -11.07 5.86
N GLY A 184 -4.84 -10.99 5.36
CA GLY A 184 -5.87 -10.15 5.95
C GLY A 184 -5.74 -8.67 5.63
N GLN A 185 -4.88 -8.28 4.67
CA GLN A 185 -4.63 -6.88 4.29
C GLN A 185 -5.86 -6.15 3.72
N LEU A 186 -6.93 -6.89 3.44
CA LEU A 186 -8.23 -6.35 3.01
C LEU A 186 -9.15 -5.98 4.18
N GLY A 187 -8.92 -6.51 5.40
CA GLY A 187 -9.70 -6.15 6.58
C GLY A 187 -11.15 -6.63 6.57
N ASN A 188 -11.48 -7.64 5.76
CA ASN A 188 -12.85 -8.16 5.59
C ASN A 188 -13.17 -9.37 6.48
N GLY A 189 -12.27 -9.75 7.40
CA GLY A 189 -12.43 -10.92 8.25
C GLY A 189 -12.10 -12.25 7.58
N GLY A 190 -11.40 -12.21 6.45
CA GLY A 190 -10.92 -13.38 5.76
C GLY A 190 -9.60 -13.11 5.05
N VAL A 191 -9.11 -14.15 4.38
CA VAL A 191 -7.83 -14.12 3.65
C VAL A 191 -7.99 -14.38 2.15
N ALA A 192 -9.23 -14.44 1.66
CA ALA A 192 -9.51 -14.66 0.26
C ALA A 192 -9.23 -13.40 -0.56
N ASP A 193 -8.75 -13.60 -1.78
CA ASP A 193 -8.61 -12.51 -2.75
C ASP A 193 -9.98 -11.98 -3.17
N VAL A 194 -10.06 -10.69 -3.44
CA VAL A 194 -11.29 -9.98 -3.77
C VAL A 194 -11.06 -9.19 -5.05
N SER A 195 -11.70 -9.57 -6.16
CA SER A 195 -11.44 -8.97 -7.47
C SER A 195 -12.27 -7.73 -7.80
N THR A 196 -13.17 -7.32 -6.90
CA THR A 196 -13.96 -6.09 -7.02
C THR A 196 -13.92 -5.29 -5.72
N PRO A 197 -13.89 -3.95 -5.76
CA PRO A 197 -13.90 -3.13 -4.56
C PRO A 197 -15.02 -3.52 -3.59
N ALA A 198 -14.64 -3.93 -2.38
CA ALA A 198 -15.57 -4.29 -1.32
C ALA A 198 -15.43 -3.34 -0.14
N ARG A 199 -16.54 -2.95 0.47
CA ARG A 199 -16.53 -2.09 1.65
C ARG A 199 -16.00 -2.85 2.87
N VAL A 200 -15.13 -2.20 3.64
CA VAL A 200 -14.64 -2.74 4.93
C VAL A 200 -15.70 -2.48 6.00
N GLU A 201 -16.65 -3.40 6.15
CA GLU A 201 -17.83 -3.22 7.02
C GLU A 201 -17.49 -3.03 8.50
N ALA A 202 -16.36 -3.56 8.97
CA ALA A 202 -15.87 -3.32 10.34
C ALA A 202 -15.63 -1.83 10.64
N LEU A 203 -15.40 -1.01 9.61
CA LEU A 203 -15.19 0.43 9.71
C LEU A 203 -16.43 1.26 9.28
N ALA A 204 -17.57 0.62 9.03
CA ALA A 204 -18.75 1.29 8.46
C ALA A 204 -19.33 2.43 9.30
N ASN A 205 -19.07 2.41 10.62
CA ASN A 205 -19.52 3.43 11.58
C ASN A 205 -18.50 4.55 11.81
N TYR A 206 -17.37 4.53 11.10
CA TYR A 206 -16.32 5.52 11.20
C TYR A 206 -16.16 6.29 9.88
N ILE A 207 -15.60 7.49 9.97
CA ILE A 207 -15.26 8.32 8.82
C ILE A 207 -13.74 8.25 8.64
N ALA A 208 -13.27 7.54 7.62
CA ALA A 208 -11.86 7.51 7.29
C ALA A 208 -11.40 8.85 6.69
N ILE A 209 -10.25 9.33 7.14
CA ILE A 209 -9.62 10.58 6.72
C ILE A 209 -8.24 10.35 6.08
N ASP A 210 -7.59 9.23 6.42
CA ASP A 210 -6.31 8.83 5.83
C ASP A 210 -6.19 7.31 5.73
N ILE A 211 -5.39 6.85 4.76
CA ILE A 211 -5.11 5.43 4.51
C ILE A 211 -3.66 5.25 4.09
N GLY A 212 -3.10 4.09 4.41
CA GLY A 212 -1.79 3.66 3.90
C GLY A 212 -1.78 2.16 3.63
N ALA A 213 -1.19 1.77 2.51
CA ALA A 213 -0.92 0.38 2.14
C ALA A 213 0.59 0.15 2.12
N GLY A 214 1.07 -0.71 3.01
CA GLY A 214 2.48 -1.10 3.07
C GLY A 214 2.78 -2.25 2.12
N ALA A 215 3.81 -2.09 1.28
CA ALA A 215 4.13 -3.04 0.22
C ALA A 215 5.54 -3.65 0.34
N ILE A 216 5.66 -4.98 0.38
CA ILE A 216 6.94 -5.71 0.20
C ILE A 216 7.31 -5.88 -1.28
N LYS A 217 8.45 -5.36 -1.74
CA LYS A 217 8.92 -5.43 -3.15
C LYS A 217 8.99 -6.85 -3.78
N VAL A 218 8.81 -7.92 -3.01
CA VAL A 218 8.92 -9.31 -3.48
C VAL A 218 7.54 -9.89 -3.75
N ALA A 219 7.35 -10.64 -4.84
CA ALA A 219 6.07 -11.18 -5.29
C ALA A 219 5.32 -12.07 -4.27
N ALA A 220 6.03 -12.56 -3.24
CA ALA A 220 5.46 -13.27 -2.09
C ALA A 220 4.98 -12.35 -0.94
N GLY A 221 4.95 -11.04 -1.17
CA GLY A 221 4.83 -9.99 -0.16
C GLY A 221 3.60 -10.12 0.73
N ALA A 222 3.86 -10.16 2.04
CA ALA A 222 2.83 -9.92 3.04
C ALA A 222 2.75 -8.42 3.28
N ASP A 223 1.55 -7.90 3.12
CA ASP A 223 1.29 -6.48 3.10
C ASP A 223 0.38 -6.10 4.28
N HIS A 224 0.33 -4.83 4.62
CA HIS A 224 -0.54 -4.34 5.68
C HIS A 224 -1.22 -3.03 5.31
N SER A 225 -2.28 -2.73 6.02
CA SER A 225 -3.13 -1.57 5.83
C SER A 225 -3.23 -0.78 7.12
N LEU A 226 -3.17 0.54 6.99
CA LEU A 226 -3.48 1.49 8.05
C LEU A 226 -4.68 2.32 7.61
N VAL A 227 -5.61 2.55 8.52
CA VAL A 227 -6.75 3.45 8.31
C VAL A 227 -6.84 4.40 9.49
N LEU A 228 -6.78 5.70 9.20
CA LEU A 228 -7.04 6.74 10.17
C LEU A 228 -8.49 7.19 10.05
N CYS A 229 -9.25 7.00 11.12
CA CYS A 229 -10.63 7.44 11.25
C CYS A 229 -10.72 8.69 12.11
N GLY A 230 -11.70 9.55 11.85
CA GLY A 230 -11.94 10.78 12.61
C GLY A 230 -13.38 10.91 13.09
N VAL A 231 -13.56 11.40 14.32
CA VAL A 231 -14.86 11.85 14.86
C VAL A 231 -14.64 13.19 15.57
N GLY A 232 -14.99 14.28 14.88
CA GLY A 232 -14.71 15.64 15.38
C GLY A 232 -13.20 15.89 15.41
N VAL A 233 -12.65 16.16 16.60
CA VAL A 233 -11.20 16.37 16.81
C VAL A 233 -10.46 15.09 17.22
N LEU A 234 -11.19 14.00 17.49
CA LEU A 234 -10.61 12.73 17.87
C LEU A 234 -10.26 11.91 16.63
N THR A 235 -9.13 11.22 16.70
CA THR A 235 -8.67 10.31 15.66
C THR A 235 -8.47 8.92 16.23
N PHE A 236 -8.70 7.91 15.40
CA PHE A 236 -8.58 6.49 15.75
C PHE A 236 -7.81 5.79 14.65
N LEU A 237 -6.68 5.17 15.00
CA LEU A 237 -5.87 4.41 14.05
C LEU A 237 -6.23 2.94 14.12
N TYR A 238 -6.54 2.37 12.96
CA TYR A 238 -6.76 0.94 12.78
C TYR A 238 -5.70 0.35 11.86
N ALA A 239 -5.31 -0.88 12.15
CA ALA A 239 -4.34 -1.63 11.36
C ALA A 239 -4.83 -3.07 11.12
N PHE A 240 -4.53 -3.63 9.96
CA PHE A 240 -4.84 -5.00 9.56
C PHE A 240 -3.89 -5.47 8.46
N GLY A 241 -3.75 -6.78 8.26
CA GLY A 241 -2.78 -7.39 7.36
C GLY A 241 -1.64 -8.11 8.09
N ASP A 242 -0.50 -8.21 7.40
CA ASP A 242 0.73 -8.82 7.93
C ASP A 242 1.25 -8.09 9.16
N ASN A 243 1.72 -8.86 10.13
CA ASN A 243 2.25 -8.38 11.40
C ASN A 243 3.50 -9.15 11.86
N ARG A 244 4.12 -9.96 10.99
CA ARG A 244 5.31 -10.76 11.34
C ARG A 244 6.46 -9.94 11.94
N LEU A 245 6.58 -8.66 11.56
CA LEU A 245 7.58 -7.74 12.11
C LEU A 245 6.95 -6.63 12.95
N GLY A 246 5.69 -6.75 13.38
CA GLY A 246 5.05 -5.78 14.25
C GLY A 246 4.56 -4.50 13.57
N GLN A 247 4.51 -4.48 12.23
CA GLN A 247 4.11 -3.30 11.44
C GLN A 247 2.68 -2.81 11.69
N LEU A 248 1.83 -3.60 12.36
CA LEU A 248 0.49 -3.15 12.77
C LEU A 248 0.51 -2.31 14.04
N GLY A 249 1.52 -2.45 14.91
CA GLY A 249 1.62 -1.63 16.14
C GLY A 249 0.63 -1.99 17.25
N ILE A 250 -0.02 -3.16 17.17
CA ILE A 250 -1.13 -3.56 18.05
C ILE A 250 -0.69 -4.35 19.30
N ALA A 251 0.58 -4.31 19.67
CA ALA A 251 1.14 -5.08 20.80
C ALA A 251 0.86 -6.60 20.74
N SER A 252 0.74 -7.16 19.53
CA SER A 252 0.43 -8.59 19.31
C SER A 252 1.54 -9.26 18.51
N HIS A 253 1.80 -10.54 18.82
CA HIS A 253 2.71 -11.41 18.07
C HIS A 253 1.99 -12.33 17.07
N ALA A 254 0.69 -12.12 16.83
CA ALA A 254 0.02 -12.80 15.72
C ALA A 254 0.70 -12.43 14.40
N ASP A 255 0.90 -13.41 13.52
CA ASP A 255 1.57 -13.19 12.23
C ASP A 255 0.78 -12.25 11.33
N HIS A 256 -0.54 -12.22 11.47
CA HIS A 256 -1.41 -11.32 10.72
C HIS A 256 -2.74 -11.07 11.46
N VAL A 257 -3.50 -10.08 11.01
CA VAL A 257 -4.87 -9.81 11.46
C VAL A 257 -5.77 -9.50 10.28
N ASP A 258 -6.91 -10.15 10.20
CA ASP A 258 -7.87 -10.08 9.09
C ASP A 258 -9.02 -9.08 9.28
N MET A 259 -9.15 -8.53 10.48
CA MET A 259 -10.08 -7.45 10.81
C MET A 259 -9.32 -6.20 11.28
N PRO A 260 -9.83 -4.98 10.99
CA PRO A 260 -9.27 -3.75 11.50
C PRO A 260 -9.15 -3.77 13.03
N SER A 261 -7.92 -3.74 13.53
CA SER A 261 -7.60 -3.70 14.95
C SER A 261 -7.13 -2.32 15.36
N PHE A 262 -7.63 -1.86 16.50
CA PHE A 262 -7.30 -0.54 17.04
C PHE A 262 -5.85 -0.51 17.57
N VAL A 263 -5.14 0.57 17.30
CA VAL A 263 -3.77 0.81 17.79
C VAL A 263 -3.85 1.57 19.12
N ASP A 264 -3.87 0.83 20.24
CA ASP A 264 -4.14 1.35 21.58
C ASP A 264 -3.22 2.50 22.02
N GLU A 265 -1.97 2.51 21.58
CA GLU A 265 -0.96 3.52 21.96
C GLU A 265 -1.38 4.95 21.58
N PHE A 266 -2.24 5.11 20.57
CA PHE A 266 -2.74 6.41 20.12
C PHE A 266 -4.11 6.79 20.68
N VAL A 267 -4.57 6.12 21.73
CA VAL A 267 -5.81 6.52 22.41
C VAL A 267 -5.69 7.96 22.93
N ASN A 268 -6.64 8.82 22.56
CA ASN A 268 -6.63 10.25 22.86
C ASN A 268 -5.45 11.05 22.28
N VAL A 269 -4.74 10.49 21.29
CA VAL A 269 -3.70 11.21 20.54
C VAL A 269 -4.31 11.66 19.21
N HIS A 270 -4.19 12.94 18.90
CA HIS A 270 -4.59 13.47 17.59
C HIS A 270 -3.51 13.16 16.56
N ILE A 271 -3.77 12.25 15.64
CA ILE A 271 -2.87 11.91 14.53
C ILE A 271 -3.20 12.81 13.34
N ALA A 272 -2.19 13.47 12.81
CA ALA A 272 -2.29 14.37 11.66
C ALA A 272 -2.00 13.66 10.32
N ALA A 273 -1.13 12.65 10.33
CA ALA A 273 -0.80 11.87 9.13
C ALA A 273 -0.31 10.46 9.50
N ILE A 274 -0.55 9.52 8.60
CA ILE A 274 0.00 8.15 8.69
C ILE A 274 0.79 7.80 7.42
N GLY A 275 1.62 6.77 7.51
CA GLY A 275 2.25 6.19 6.34
C GLY A 275 2.65 4.74 6.59
N ALA A 276 2.49 3.92 5.57
CA ALA A 276 2.81 2.50 5.60
C ALA A 276 3.99 2.23 4.64
N GLY A 277 5.08 1.70 5.17
CA GLY A 277 6.23 1.25 4.42
C GLY A 277 6.17 -0.26 4.17
N THR A 278 7.28 -0.86 3.76
CA THR A 278 7.30 -2.29 3.40
C THR A 278 6.95 -3.22 4.56
N GLN A 279 7.53 -3.00 5.73
CA GLN A 279 7.33 -3.84 6.93
C GLN A 279 7.36 -2.97 8.19
N TYR A 280 7.03 -1.69 8.03
CA TYR A 280 7.04 -0.72 9.10
C TYR A 280 6.01 0.34 8.79
N SER A 281 5.62 1.06 9.82
CA SER A 281 4.59 2.08 9.79
C SER A 281 5.09 3.32 10.50
N ALA A 282 4.52 4.46 10.15
CA ALA A 282 4.79 5.72 10.79
C ALA A 282 3.51 6.54 11.01
N ALA A 283 3.53 7.35 12.06
CA ALA A 283 2.49 8.34 12.33
C ALA A 283 3.11 9.68 12.75
N LEU A 284 2.46 10.75 12.35
CA LEU A 284 2.73 12.12 12.78
C LEU A 284 1.53 12.62 13.59
N THR A 285 1.78 13.07 14.82
CA THR A 285 0.75 13.63 15.69
C THR A 285 0.54 15.12 15.41
N GLY A 286 -0.59 15.67 15.85
CA GLY A 286 -0.95 17.08 15.65
C GLY A 286 -0.09 18.09 16.42
N ASP A 287 0.59 17.63 17.47
CA ASP A 287 1.63 18.38 18.19
C ASP A 287 3.04 18.23 17.55
N GLY A 288 3.14 17.48 16.45
CA GLY A 288 4.35 17.38 15.63
C GLY A 288 5.36 16.35 16.13
N GLU A 289 4.91 15.36 16.90
CA GLU A 289 5.68 14.20 17.31
C GLU A 289 5.57 13.09 16.26
N MET A 290 6.66 12.35 16.04
CA MET A 290 6.69 11.27 15.06
C MET A 290 6.92 9.94 15.73
N PHE A 291 6.18 8.93 15.28
CA PHE A 291 6.25 7.57 15.76
C PHE A 291 6.56 6.64 14.59
N THR A 292 7.37 5.62 14.83
CA THR A 292 7.59 4.51 13.88
C THR A 292 7.50 3.17 14.60
N TRP A 293 7.00 2.15 13.91
CA TRP A 293 6.98 0.78 14.42
C TRP A 293 7.09 -0.24 13.30
N GLY A 294 7.34 -1.50 13.64
CA GLY A 294 7.66 -2.56 12.69
C GLY A 294 9.15 -2.85 12.58
N ASP A 295 9.59 -3.26 11.39
CA ASP A 295 10.97 -3.60 11.04
C ASP A 295 11.93 -2.42 11.26
N ALA A 296 12.93 -2.63 12.11
CA ALA A 296 13.95 -1.63 12.43
C ALA A 296 15.22 -1.73 11.56
N ARG A 297 15.36 -2.78 10.74
CA ARG A 297 16.54 -2.97 9.89
C ARG A 297 16.68 -1.82 8.88
N TYR A 298 17.92 -1.51 8.51
CA TYR A 298 18.27 -0.46 7.54
C TYR A 298 17.83 0.97 7.94
N GLY A 299 17.61 1.22 9.24
CA GLY A 299 17.17 2.53 9.72
C GLY A 299 15.74 2.91 9.36
N LYS A 300 14.92 1.93 8.95
CA LYS A 300 13.50 2.12 8.60
C LYS A 300 12.68 2.63 9.80
N SER A 301 12.91 2.05 10.97
CA SER A 301 12.53 2.67 12.24
C SER A 301 13.70 3.51 12.72
N CYS A 302 13.48 4.79 13.08
CA CYS A 302 14.55 5.66 13.58
C CYS A 302 14.90 5.36 15.06
N ARG A 303 14.81 4.10 15.47
CA ARG A 303 15.11 3.66 16.83
C ARG A 303 16.62 3.47 16.99
N ALA A 304 17.19 4.06 18.03
CA ALA A 304 18.63 4.09 18.25
C ALA A 304 19.27 2.70 18.50
N ASP A 305 18.50 1.70 18.92
CA ASP A 305 19.01 0.35 19.20
C ASP A 305 18.77 -0.66 18.04
N GLY A 306 18.15 -0.23 16.93
CA GLY A 306 17.88 -1.06 15.76
C GLY A 306 16.91 -2.22 15.98
N ARG A 307 16.11 -2.25 17.05
CA ARG A 307 15.19 -3.36 17.35
C ARG A 307 13.80 -3.16 16.78
N THR A 308 13.27 -4.21 16.16
CA THR A 308 11.88 -4.31 15.72
C THR A 308 10.92 -4.09 16.89
N THR A 309 9.83 -3.36 16.66
CA THR A 309 8.82 -3.07 17.70
C THR A 309 7.41 -3.36 17.21
N TYR A 310 6.62 -3.99 18.08
CA TYR A 310 5.21 -4.33 17.85
C TYR A 310 4.25 -3.25 18.38
N VAL A 311 4.80 -2.14 18.86
CA VAL A 311 4.06 -0.97 19.35
C VAL A 311 4.67 0.31 18.78
N PRO A 312 3.87 1.36 18.54
CA PRO A 312 4.36 2.68 18.13
C PRO A 312 5.48 3.18 19.03
N TRP A 313 6.63 3.49 18.44
CA TRP A 313 7.76 4.03 19.17
C TRP A 313 8.01 5.48 18.79
N LYS A 314 8.01 6.37 19.78
CA LYS A 314 8.30 7.79 19.59
C LYS A 314 9.74 8.00 19.15
N ILE A 315 9.94 8.79 18.10
CA ILE A 315 11.27 9.16 17.61
C ILE A 315 11.78 10.37 18.37
N ASP A 316 12.92 10.19 19.04
CA ASP A 316 13.67 11.29 19.64
C ASP A 316 14.50 11.99 18.57
N LEU A 317 14.25 13.29 18.37
CA LEU A 317 15.04 14.09 17.44
C LEU A 317 16.49 14.23 17.96
N PRO A 318 17.51 14.18 17.07
CA PRO A 318 18.90 14.39 17.47
C PRO A 318 19.09 15.70 18.22
N ASN A 319 19.93 15.70 19.26
CA ASN A 319 20.20 16.86 20.12
C ASN A 319 20.72 18.12 19.38
N ILE A 320 21.16 17.99 18.13
CA ILE A 320 21.56 19.12 17.29
C ILE A 320 20.36 19.93 16.80
N ILE A 321 19.16 19.33 16.79
CA ILE A 321 17.92 19.99 16.40
C ILE A 321 17.37 20.76 17.61
N PRO A 322 17.02 22.05 17.48
CA PRO A 322 16.45 22.81 18.58
C PRO A 322 15.19 22.13 19.14
N SER A 323 15.05 22.10 20.47
CA SER A 323 13.87 21.52 21.14
C SER A 323 12.56 22.25 20.82
N SER A 324 12.63 23.45 20.23
CA SER A 324 11.48 24.19 19.70
C SER A 324 11.07 23.77 18.28
N SER A 325 11.71 22.73 17.73
CA SER A 325 11.39 22.18 16.41
C SER A 325 10.30 21.13 16.51
N PHE A 326 9.39 21.13 15.56
CA PHE A 326 8.33 20.14 15.43
C PHE A 326 8.16 19.71 13.98
N ILE A 327 7.66 18.50 13.74
CA ILE A 327 7.46 17.96 12.40
C ILE A 327 6.12 18.44 11.86
N THR A 328 6.10 18.87 10.59
CA THR A 328 4.88 19.40 9.94
C THR A 328 4.36 18.51 8.81
N GLN A 329 5.22 17.67 8.24
CA GLN A 329 4.86 16.77 7.14
C GLN A 329 5.64 15.47 7.25
N LEU A 330 4.98 14.39 6.85
CA LEU A 330 5.52 13.03 6.81
C LEU A 330 5.35 12.47 5.40
N SER A 331 6.40 11.85 4.86
CA SER A 331 6.37 11.07 3.63
C SER A 331 7.06 9.74 3.87
N VAL A 332 6.32 8.65 3.68
CA VAL A 332 6.82 7.29 3.87
C VAL A 332 7.03 6.64 2.51
N GLY A 333 8.26 6.24 2.23
CA GLY A 333 8.60 5.36 1.12
C GLY A 333 8.80 3.93 1.59
N MET A 334 9.00 3.00 0.64
CA MET A 334 9.14 1.56 0.92
C MET A 334 10.13 1.24 2.04
N HIS A 335 11.29 1.89 2.05
CA HIS A 335 12.38 1.64 3.01
C HIS A 335 12.95 2.92 3.64
N HIS A 336 12.26 4.05 3.51
CA HIS A 336 12.74 5.32 4.04
C HIS A 336 11.56 6.19 4.46
N THR A 337 11.79 7.02 5.48
CA THR A 337 10.84 8.03 5.93
C THR A 337 11.50 9.41 5.82
N LEU A 338 10.77 10.38 5.27
CA LEU A 338 11.15 11.78 5.22
C LEU A 338 10.19 12.58 6.10
N ALA A 339 10.75 13.45 6.93
CA ALA A 339 10.01 14.35 7.79
C ALA A 339 10.45 15.80 7.54
N GLN A 340 9.49 16.70 7.35
CA GLN A 340 9.76 18.13 7.24
C GLN A 340 9.68 18.76 8.63
N LEU A 341 10.76 19.44 9.05
CA LEU A 341 10.81 20.15 10.33
C LEU A 341 10.50 21.63 10.17
N ARG A 342 9.81 22.19 11.17
CA ARG A 342 9.65 23.62 11.37
C ARG A 342 10.26 24.02 12.70
N ILE A 343 11.10 25.06 12.69
CA ILE A 343 11.69 25.64 13.90
C ILE A 343 10.78 26.78 14.37
N SER A 344 10.29 26.70 15.60
CA SER A 344 9.59 27.84 16.21
C SER A 344 10.61 28.93 16.56
N THR A 345 10.53 30.07 15.88
CA THR A 345 11.41 31.24 16.07
C THR A 345 10.91 32.21 17.15
N LEU A 346 9.88 31.84 17.92
CA LEU A 346 9.22 32.70 18.91
C LEU A 346 10.15 33.24 20.02
N ASN A 347 11.37 32.70 20.17
CA ASN A 347 12.34 33.15 21.18
C ASN A 347 13.46 34.08 20.65
N ILE A 348 13.52 34.42 19.35
CA ILE A 348 14.62 35.24 18.81
C ILE A 348 14.38 36.76 19.02
N LEU A 349 13.17 37.20 19.35
CA LEU A 349 12.83 38.62 19.49
C LEU A 349 12.89 39.20 20.91
N GLN A 350 13.28 38.44 21.94
CA GLN A 350 13.45 38.98 23.31
C GLN A 350 14.90 39.32 23.68
N GLY A 351 15.86 39.14 22.77
CA GLY A 351 17.30 39.35 23.03
C GLY A 351 17.88 40.67 22.51
N GLY A 352 17.08 41.68 22.22
CA GLY A 352 17.60 42.96 21.74
C GLY A 352 16.57 44.08 21.76
N LEU A 353 16.54 44.82 22.86
CA LEU A 353 16.11 46.22 22.94
C LEU A 353 16.99 46.95 23.97
#